data_AF-A0A6L8AD98-F1
#
_entry.id   AF-A0A6L8AD98-F1
#
_cell.length_a   1.000
_cell.length_b   1.000
_cell.length_c   1.000
_cell.angle_alpha   90.00
_cell.angle_beta   90.00
_cell.angle_gamma   90.00
#
_symmetry.space_group_name_H-M   'P 1'
#
loop_
_entity.id
_entity.type
_entity.pdbx_description
1 polymer ?
#
loop_
_entity_poly.entity_id
_entity_poly.type
_entity_poly.pdbx_seq_one_letter_code
_entity_poly.pdbx_strand_id
1 'polypeptide(L)'
;MLYRVVPLTLTSSQVSEDSTELLVDEFNSRFNSNELLIVKNNDHYEVRLREVVIKQLEMVVAELQKEERLNSSILSNVLSEIKSQSSYGLSGKKRVYVGYNEERKIEGRKQKEARRGRHFYTNGAEFDEQSNDVPAPYTNRILCGDSESVLANLPDNCVDLIFTSPPYNFGLGYDAQEDSDQWQNYFDKLFAILDECVRVLKHGGRLAINIQPLYSDYIPSHHIISKKLMESKLIWKGEILWEKNNYNCKYTAWGSWKSPSNPYLKYTWEFIEVFCKGTLQKAGNRDDADISADDFKKWVVGKWSIAPEKNMKAFEHPAVFPEELARRVIQLFSFKGDTVLDPFVGVGTTCVVAKKLGRGFLGIDNSEKYCETARSRLEEQLTL
;
A
#
# COMPACT_ATOMS: atom_id res chain seq x y z
N MET A 1 13.53 4.08 36.72
CA MET A 1 12.68 3.07 36.05
C MET A 1 11.42 3.78 35.58
N LEU A 2 11.18 3.83 34.28
CA LEU A 2 10.07 4.61 33.70
C LEU A 2 8.78 3.80 33.80
N TYR A 3 7.74 4.36 34.42
CA TYR A 3 6.34 3.92 34.30
C TYR A 3 5.60 4.92 33.43
N ARG A 4 4.56 4.50 32.72
CA ARG A 4 3.56 5.45 32.20
C ARG A 4 2.60 5.77 33.34
N VAL A 5 2.51 7.04 33.71
CA VAL A 5 1.56 7.51 34.72
C VAL A 5 0.22 7.79 34.05
N VAL A 6 -0.83 7.19 34.56
CA VAL A 6 -2.21 7.35 34.09
C VAL A 6 -3.02 7.92 35.25
N PRO A 7 -3.45 9.19 35.18
CA PRO A 7 -4.22 9.80 36.27
C PRO A 7 -5.62 9.18 36.36
N LEU A 8 -6.09 8.89 37.57
CA LEU A 8 -7.46 8.45 37.81
C LEU A 8 -8.28 9.64 38.33
N THR A 9 -9.41 9.92 37.67
CA THR A 9 -10.37 10.89 38.19
C THR A 9 -11.31 10.15 39.13
N LEU A 10 -11.31 10.51 40.42
CA LEU A 10 -12.32 10.06 41.37
C LEU A 10 -13.42 11.11 41.45
N THR A 11 -14.66 10.75 41.11
CA THR A 11 -15.83 11.59 41.39
C THR A 11 -16.13 11.53 42.88
N SER A 12 -15.92 12.66 43.55
CA SER A 12 -15.83 12.81 45.01
C SER A 12 -17.16 12.75 45.77
N SER A 13 -18.08 11.84 45.45
CA SER A 13 -19.42 11.88 46.07
C SER A 13 -19.80 10.71 46.99
N GLN A 14 -19.08 9.57 47.10
CA GLN A 14 -19.63 8.41 47.83
C GLN A 14 -18.62 7.41 48.48
N VAL A 15 -17.42 7.82 48.93
CA VAL A 15 -16.47 6.84 49.52
C VAL A 15 -15.75 7.39 50.74
N SER A 16 -15.65 6.60 51.82
CA SER A 16 -14.75 6.90 52.95
C SER A 16 -13.29 6.62 52.54
N GLU A 17 -12.37 7.50 52.90
CA GLU A 17 -10.94 7.39 52.50
C GLU A 17 -10.34 6.04 52.90
N ASP A 18 -10.60 5.57 54.13
CA ASP A 18 -10.09 4.29 54.67
C ASP A 18 -10.46 3.06 53.81
N SER A 19 -11.65 3.07 53.23
CA SER A 19 -12.13 1.97 52.39
C SER A 19 -11.42 1.95 51.01
N THR A 20 -11.10 3.13 50.47
CA THR A 20 -10.40 3.23 49.19
C THR A 20 -8.94 2.80 49.32
N GLU A 21 -8.30 3.14 50.44
CA GLU A 21 -6.92 2.72 50.71
C GLU A 21 -6.78 1.20 50.85
N LEU A 22 -7.67 0.55 51.61
CA LEU A 22 -7.71 -0.91 51.70
C LEU A 22 -7.91 -1.59 50.34
N LEU A 23 -8.78 -1.04 49.48
CA LEU A 23 -9.01 -1.57 48.14
C LEU A 23 -7.77 -1.46 47.25
N VAL A 24 -7.06 -0.33 47.35
CA VAL A 24 -5.84 -0.07 46.60
C VAL A 24 -4.71 -0.98 47.06
N ASP A 25 -4.56 -1.20 48.36
CA ASP A 25 -3.56 -2.11 48.91
C ASP A 25 -3.81 -3.55 48.48
N GLU A 26 -5.06 -4.01 48.56
CA GLU A 26 -5.44 -5.34 48.11
C GLU A 26 -5.20 -5.50 46.59
N PHE A 27 -5.61 -4.51 45.77
CA PHE A 27 -5.30 -4.51 44.34
C PHE A 27 -3.81 -4.58 44.06
N ASN A 28 -3.02 -3.73 44.72
CA ASN A 28 -1.57 -3.67 44.55
C ASN A 28 -0.88 -4.98 44.96
N SER A 29 -1.44 -5.72 45.91
CA SER A 29 -0.92 -7.04 46.32
C SER A 29 -1.02 -8.10 45.20
N ARG A 30 -1.94 -7.92 44.24
CA ARG A 30 -2.19 -8.87 43.14
C ARG A 30 -1.28 -8.66 41.92
N PHE A 31 -0.46 -7.60 41.92
CA PHE A 31 0.45 -7.27 40.83
C PHE A 31 1.87 -7.04 41.34
N ASN A 32 2.86 -7.30 40.48
CA ASN A 32 4.23 -6.89 40.78
C ASN A 32 4.30 -5.34 40.71
N SER A 33 4.87 -4.70 41.72
CA SER A 33 5.00 -3.24 41.77
C SER A 33 5.78 -2.64 40.59
N ASN A 34 6.60 -3.46 39.91
CA ASN A 34 7.31 -3.11 38.68
C ASN A 34 6.48 -3.24 37.39
N GLU A 35 5.27 -3.78 37.47
CA GLU A 35 4.38 -4.00 36.32
C GLU A 35 3.21 -3.01 36.34
N LEU A 36 2.48 -2.98 37.46
CA LEU A 36 1.28 -2.20 37.65
C LEU A 36 1.11 -1.85 39.13
N LEU A 37 0.91 -0.57 39.43
CA LEU A 37 0.70 -0.10 40.80
C LEU A 37 -0.24 1.10 40.82
N ILE A 38 -1.19 1.14 41.76
CA ILE A 38 -1.99 2.33 42.06
C ILE A 38 -1.31 3.08 43.21
N VAL A 39 -1.11 4.38 43.06
CA VAL A 39 -0.46 5.23 44.06
C VAL A 39 -1.36 6.42 44.39
N LYS A 40 -1.51 6.74 45.67
CA LYS A 40 -2.16 7.98 46.13
C LYS A 40 -1.15 9.13 46.07
N ASN A 41 -1.53 10.25 45.45
CA ASN A 41 -0.71 11.44 45.32
C ASN A 41 -1.55 12.68 45.67
N ASN A 42 -1.35 13.23 46.87
CA ASN A 42 -2.21 14.27 47.45
C ASN A 42 -3.70 13.87 47.37
N ASP A 43 -4.50 14.62 46.60
CA ASP A 43 -5.96 14.47 46.50
C ASP A 43 -6.44 13.53 45.37
N HIS A 44 -5.55 12.80 44.71
CA HIS A 44 -5.92 11.88 43.61
C HIS A 44 -5.12 10.57 43.62
N TYR A 45 -5.61 9.59 42.88
CA TYR A 45 -4.92 8.33 42.64
C TYR A 45 -4.37 8.31 41.21
N GLU A 46 -3.20 7.70 41.03
CA GLU A 46 -2.57 7.49 39.73
C GLU A 46 -2.23 6.02 39.54
N VAL A 47 -2.32 5.52 38.31
CA VAL A 47 -1.83 4.20 37.93
C VAL A 47 -0.44 4.35 37.34
N ARG A 48 0.55 3.71 37.95
CA ARG A 48 1.87 3.49 37.39
C ARG A 48 1.85 2.20 36.58
N LEU A 49 1.75 2.35 35.27
CA LEU A 49 1.58 1.26 34.32
C LEU A 49 2.86 1.08 33.52
N ARG A 50 3.54 -0.07 33.71
CA ARG A 50 4.69 -0.47 32.89
C ARG A 50 4.30 -1.57 31.91
N GLU A 51 3.73 -2.65 32.42
CA GLU A 51 3.23 -3.74 31.60
C GLU A 51 2.10 -4.48 32.30
N VAL A 52 1.13 -5.00 31.55
CA VAL A 52 0.03 -5.79 32.13
C VAL A 52 -0.52 -6.81 31.14
N VAL A 53 -0.94 -7.97 31.65
CA VAL A 53 -1.77 -8.92 30.92
C VAL A 53 -3.24 -8.54 31.14
N ILE A 54 -3.92 -8.05 30.11
CA ILE A 54 -5.29 -7.52 30.24
C ILE A 54 -6.28 -8.52 30.84
N LYS A 55 -6.20 -9.81 30.44
CA LYS A 55 -7.08 -10.84 31.00
C LYS A 55 -6.88 -11.04 32.51
N GLN A 56 -5.64 -10.95 32.99
CA GLN A 56 -5.35 -11.04 34.42
C GLN A 56 -5.92 -9.83 35.16
N LEU A 57 -5.77 -8.63 34.58
CA LEU A 57 -6.34 -7.40 35.13
C LEU A 57 -7.87 -7.48 35.24
N GLU A 58 -8.55 -7.96 34.20
CA GLU A 58 -10.00 -8.16 34.21
C GLU A 58 -10.45 -9.13 35.30
N MET A 59 -9.73 -10.24 35.48
CA MET A 59 -10.03 -11.23 36.52
C MET A 59 -9.87 -10.63 37.93
N VAL A 60 -8.74 -9.98 38.21
CA VAL A 60 -8.48 -9.36 39.52
C VAL A 60 -9.52 -8.28 39.84
N VAL A 61 -9.85 -7.43 38.88
CA VAL A 61 -10.89 -6.40 39.06
C VAL A 61 -12.24 -7.04 39.36
N ALA A 62 -12.62 -8.10 38.64
CA ALA A 62 -13.89 -8.79 38.85
C ALA A 62 -13.95 -9.55 40.19
N GLU A 63 -12.83 -10.09 40.69
CA GLU A 63 -12.74 -10.74 42.00
C GLU A 63 -12.94 -9.73 43.12
N LEU A 64 -12.17 -8.64 43.11
CA LEU A 64 -12.25 -7.59 44.14
C LEU A 64 -13.60 -6.88 44.16
N GLN A 65 -14.28 -6.80 43.01
CA GLN A 65 -15.64 -6.28 42.90
C GLN A 65 -16.72 -7.17 43.54
N LYS A 66 -16.49 -8.49 43.60
CA LYS A 66 -17.45 -9.45 44.15
C LYS A 66 -17.40 -9.56 45.67
N GLU A 67 -16.31 -9.13 46.30
CA GLU A 67 -16.10 -9.30 47.74
C GLU A 67 -16.98 -8.38 48.62
N GLU A 68 -18.00 -7.70 48.06
CA GLU A 68 -19.05 -6.86 48.71
C GLU A 68 -18.59 -5.81 49.73
N ARG A 69 -17.28 -5.62 49.94
CA ARG A 69 -16.75 -4.81 51.04
C ARG A 69 -16.35 -3.39 50.66
N LEU A 70 -16.20 -3.06 49.37
CA LEU A 70 -15.55 -1.81 48.94
C LEU A 70 -16.19 -1.24 47.65
N ASN A 71 -16.47 0.07 47.63
CA ASN A 71 -17.05 0.77 46.47
C ASN A 71 -16.09 0.72 45.27
N SER A 72 -16.52 0.12 44.16
CA SER A 72 -15.64 -0.37 43.09
C SER A 72 -15.42 0.56 41.89
N SER A 73 -15.86 1.81 42.00
CA SER A 73 -15.72 2.81 40.94
C SER A 73 -14.26 3.03 40.51
N ILE A 74 -13.31 3.02 41.46
CA ILE A 74 -11.89 3.18 41.19
C ILE A 74 -11.33 2.03 40.32
N LEU A 75 -11.69 0.78 40.61
CA LEU A 75 -11.20 -0.38 39.85
C LEU A 75 -11.79 -0.43 38.43
N SER A 76 -13.05 -0.04 38.27
CA SER A 76 -13.68 0.13 36.96
C SER A 76 -13.00 1.23 36.15
N ASN A 77 -12.66 2.35 36.78
CA ASN A 77 -11.94 3.45 36.14
C ASN A 77 -10.52 3.02 35.72
N VAL A 78 -9.80 2.29 36.56
CA VAL A 78 -8.49 1.71 36.22
C VAL A 78 -8.58 0.82 34.99
N LEU A 79 -9.54 -0.12 34.98
CA LEU A 79 -9.71 -1.04 33.85
C LEU A 79 -10.07 -0.30 32.56
N SER A 80 -11.01 0.64 32.63
CA SER A 80 -11.44 1.45 31.50
C SER A 80 -10.29 2.28 30.93
N GLU A 81 -9.55 2.96 31.80
CA GLU A 81 -8.47 3.86 31.39
C GLU A 81 -7.27 3.09 30.81
N ILE A 82 -6.96 1.90 31.34
CA ILE A 82 -5.92 1.03 30.76
C ILE A 82 -6.38 0.48 29.40
N LYS A 83 -7.66 0.13 29.24
CA LYS A 83 -8.22 -0.38 27.97
C LYS A 83 -8.32 0.70 26.90
N SER A 84 -8.58 1.96 27.27
CA SER A 84 -8.68 3.09 26.35
C SER A 84 -7.33 3.47 25.73
N GLN A 85 -6.20 3.08 26.36
CA GLN A 85 -4.87 3.34 25.81
C GLN A 85 -4.65 2.57 24.50
N SER A 86 -4.61 3.30 23.39
CA SER A 86 -4.34 2.77 22.05
C SER A 86 -2.85 2.54 21.76
N SER A 87 -1.96 2.95 22.65
CA SER A 87 -0.51 3.01 22.41
C SER A 87 0.27 2.15 23.42
N TYR A 88 0.70 0.97 22.99
CA TYR A 88 1.48 -0.01 23.77
C TYR A 88 2.28 -0.94 22.85
N GLY A 89 3.44 -1.41 23.31
CA GLY A 89 4.18 -2.51 22.72
C GLY A 89 3.62 -3.88 23.16
N LEU A 90 4.05 -4.95 22.49
CA LEU A 90 3.68 -6.32 22.84
C LEU A 90 4.94 -7.13 23.19
N SER A 91 4.91 -7.81 24.33
CA SER A 91 5.91 -8.81 24.74
C SER A 91 5.20 -10.07 25.22
N GLY A 92 5.12 -11.08 24.35
CA GLY A 92 4.28 -12.26 24.59
C GLY A 92 2.81 -11.89 24.78
N LYS A 93 2.24 -12.21 25.95
CA LYS A 93 0.84 -11.88 26.32
C LYS A 93 0.70 -10.52 27.03
N LYS A 94 1.81 -9.82 27.30
CA LYS A 94 1.82 -8.55 28.03
C LYS A 94 1.73 -7.38 27.06
N ARG A 95 0.90 -6.39 27.41
CA ARG A 95 0.97 -5.03 26.83
C ARG A 95 2.02 -4.25 27.60
N VAL A 96 2.98 -3.64 26.90
CA VAL A 96 4.10 -2.86 27.47
C VAL A 96 3.88 -1.39 27.15
N TYR A 97 3.75 -0.54 28.17
CA TYR A 97 3.35 0.86 28.01
C TYR A 97 4.53 1.84 28.09
N VAL A 98 5.71 1.34 28.45
CA VAL A 98 6.95 2.12 28.57
C VAL A 98 7.76 1.96 27.29
N GLY A 99 8.35 3.06 26.80
CA GLY A 99 9.19 3.06 25.61
C GLY A 99 8.45 3.03 24.25
N TYR A 100 7.12 2.82 24.23
CA TYR A 100 6.34 2.78 22.98
C TYR A 100 6.33 4.10 22.20
N ASN A 101 6.56 5.24 22.88
CA ASN A 101 6.72 6.57 22.26
C ASN A 101 8.19 7.04 22.23
N GLU A 102 9.14 6.20 22.65
CA GLU A 102 10.58 6.45 22.50
C GLU A 102 11.13 5.97 21.14
N GLU A 103 10.26 5.61 20.20
CA GLU A 103 10.61 5.81 18.79
C GLU A 103 10.98 7.28 18.63
N ARG A 104 12.25 7.55 18.30
CA ARG A 104 12.86 8.87 18.07
C ARG A 104 11.87 9.81 17.40
N LYS A 105 11.06 10.54 18.17
CA LYS A 105 10.34 11.72 17.68
C LYS A 105 11.44 12.74 17.44
N ILE A 106 11.94 12.76 16.21
CA ILE A 106 12.95 13.71 15.77
C ILE A 106 12.44 15.10 16.16
N GLU A 107 13.08 15.75 17.13
CA GLU A 107 12.74 17.11 17.52
C GLU A 107 12.73 18.00 16.28
N GLY A 108 11.65 18.77 16.13
CA GLY A 108 11.43 19.60 14.96
C GLY A 108 11.08 18.82 13.69
N ARG A 109 10.48 17.62 13.74
CA ARG A 109 10.06 16.84 12.54
C ARG A 109 9.37 17.70 11.48
N LYS A 110 8.38 18.54 11.85
CA LYS A 110 7.72 19.46 10.91
C LYS A 110 8.68 20.48 10.29
N GLN A 111 9.62 21.03 11.08
CA GLN A 111 10.63 21.99 10.62
C GLN A 111 11.72 21.31 9.77
N LYS A 112 12.09 20.06 10.07
CA LYS A 112 13.04 19.23 9.31
C LYS A 112 12.41 18.70 8.02
N GLU A 113 11.14 18.33 8.02
CA GLU A 113 10.34 18.00 6.83
C GLU A 113 10.15 19.23 5.93
N ALA A 114 9.98 20.41 6.50
CA ALA A 114 9.96 21.68 5.76
C ALA A 114 11.36 22.05 5.20
N ARG A 115 12.45 21.83 5.96
CA ARG A 115 13.84 22.12 5.51
C ARG A 115 14.38 21.14 4.46
N ARG A 116 13.94 19.87 4.46
CA ARG A 116 14.48 18.84 3.57
C ARG A 116 13.81 18.80 2.19
N GLY A 117 12.65 19.45 2.05
CA GLY A 117 11.76 19.24 0.90
C GLY A 117 11.21 17.81 0.95
N ARG A 118 9.90 17.64 0.99
CA ARG A 118 9.31 16.32 1.30
C ARG A 118 9.72 15.22 0.31
N HIS A 119 10.21 15.58 -0.89
CA HIS A 119 10.94 14.73 -1.84
C HIS A 119 11.90 15.63 -2.63
N PHE A 120 13.20 15.65 -2.31
CA PHE A 120 14.13 16.67 -2.88
C PHE A 120 14.17 16.71 -4.41
N TYR A 121 13.93 15.57 -5.07
CA TYR A 121 13.97 15.42 -6.52
C TYR A 121 12.75 16.05 -7.21
N THR A 122 11.66 16.33 -6.49
CA THR A 122 10.46 17.00 -7.03
C THR A 122 10.55 18.53 -6.96
N ASN A 123 11.67 19.09 -6.50
CA ASN A 123 11.88 20.54 -6.49
C ASN A 123 11.79 21.10 -7.92
N GLY A 124 11.05 22.20 -8.09
CA GLY A 124 10.80 22.84 -9.39
C GLY A 124 9.75 22.15 -10.25
N ALA A 125 8.99 21.18 -9.71
CA ALA A 125 7.86 20.60 -10.42
C ALA A 125 6.72 21.62 -10.54
N GLU A 126 6.29 21.90 -11.77
CA GLU A 126 5.16 22.77 -12.11
C GLU A 126 4.04 21.91 -12.71
N PHE A 127 3.31 21.20 -11.85
CA PHE A 127 2.13 20.44 -12.28
C PHE A 127 0.89 21.31 -12.16
N ASP A 128 0.15 21.46 -13.26
CA ASP A 128 -1.17 22.09 -13.24
C ASP A 128 -2.14 21.24 -12.41
N GLU A 129 -2.92 21.90 -11.56
CA GLU A 129 -3.97 21.27 -10.74
C GLU A 129 -5.31 21.18 -11.47
N GLN A 130 -5.48 21.92 -12.58
CA GLN A 130 -6.68 21.86 -13.39
C GLN A 130 -6.83 20.47 -14.01
N SER A 131 -7.96 19.84 -13.71
CA SER A 131 -8.33 18.53 -14.24
C SER A 131 -9.23 18.68 -15.46
N ASN A 132 -9.04 17.81 -16.43
CA ASN A 132 -9.90 17.67 -17.60
C ASN A 132 -10.63 16.31 -17.55
N ASP A 133 -11.67 16.17 -18.36
CA ASP A 133 -12.33 14.89 -18.58
C ASP A 133 -11.71 14.16 -19.78
N VAL A 134 -11.73 12.84 -19.74
CA VAL A 134 -11.40 12.03 -20.93
C VAL A 134 -12.48 12.28 -21.99
N PRO A 135 -12.10 12.67 -23.23
CA PRO A 135 -13.08 12.95 -24.27
C PRO A 135 -13.89 11.69 -24.63
N ALA A 136 -15.17 11.87 -24.96
CA ALA A 136 -16.09 10.77 -25.25
C ALA A 136 -15.60 9.69 -26.26
N PRO A 137 -14.82 10.03 -27.30
CA PRO A 137 -14.23 9.02 -28.20
C PRO A 137 -13.24 8.05 -27.53
N TYR A 138 -12.70 8.38 -26.36
CA TYR A 138 -11.72 7.60 -25.60
C TYR A 138 -12.30 6.97 -24.33
N THR A 139 -13.42 7.48 -23.83
CA THR A 139 -14.05 7.00 -22.59
C THR A 139 -14.62 5.60 -22.75
N ASN A 140 -14.22 4.68 -21.87
CA ASN A 140 -14.64 3.27 -21.86
C ASN A 140 -14.34 2.55 -23.17
N ARG A 141 -13.12 2.75 -23.69
CA ARG A 141 -12.68 2.20 -24.97
C ARG A 141 -11.43 1.33 -24.86
N ILE A 142 -11.33 0.37 -25.78
CA ILE A 142 -10.10 -0.32 -26.14
C ILE A 142 -9.71 0.14 -27.56
N LEU A 143 -8.59 0.85 -27.65
CA LEU A 143 -8.06 1.38 -28.90
C LEU A 143 -6.88 0.53 -29.37
N CYS A 144 -6.94 0.10 -30.62
CA CYS A 144 -5.79 -0.53 -31.27
C CYS A 144 -4.94 0.58 -31.89
N GLY A 145 -3.68 0.68 -31.47
CA GLY A 145 -2.77 1.70 -31.97
C GLY A 145 -1.50 1.82 -31.14
N ASP A 146 -0.60 2.69 -31.60
CA ASP A 146 0.59 3.06 -30.86
C ASP A 146 0.23 3.94 -29.66
N SER A 147 0.65 3.53 -28.46
CA SER A 147 0.24 4.19 -27.22
C SER A 147 0.70 5.64 -27.14
N GLU A 148 1.91 5.96 -27.58
CA GLU A 148 2.42 7.33 -27.63
C GLU A 148 1.53 8.21 -28.53
N SER A 149 1.23 7.72 -29.75
CA SER A 149 0.41 8.43 -30.72
C SER A 149 -1.02 8.64 -30.23
N VAL A 150 -1.63 7.65 -29.57
CA VAL A 150 -2.99 7.76 -29.03
C VAL A 150 -3.02 8.73 -27.84
N LEU A 151 -2.06 8.60 -26.91
CA LEU A 151 -1.99 9.46 -25.73
C LEU A 151 -1.78 10.93 -26.11
N ALA A 152 -0.99 11.23 -27.15
CA ALA A 152 -0.76 12.58 -27.65
C ALA A 152 -2.05 13.34 -28.04
N ASN A 153 -3.15 12.63 -28.29
CA ASN A 153 -4.45 13.22 -28.60
C ASN A 153 -5.35 13.46 -27.37
N LEU A 154 -4.93 13.02 -26.18
CA LEU A 154 -5.65 13.25 -24.94
C LEU A 154 -5.27 14.60 -24.31
N PRO A 155 -6.21 15.27 -23.62
CA PRO A 155 -5.89 16.45 -22.83
C PRO A 155 -4.99 16.11 -21.63
N ASP A 156 -4.23 17.10 -21.16
CA ASP A 156 -3.47 16.99 -19.90
C ASP A 156 -4.42 16.69 -18.73
N ASN A 157 -3.91 16.06 -17.68
CA ASN A 157 -4.65 15.87 -16.42
C ASN A 157 -6.08 15.31 -16.60
N CYS A 158 -6.26 14.28 -17.42
CA CYS A 158 -7.57 13.70 -17.72
C CYS A 158 -7.83 12.32 -17.10
N VAL A 159 -6.81 11.57 -16.69
CA VAL A 159 -6.96 10.24 -16.07
C VAL A 159 -6.59 10.23 -14.59
N ASP A 160 -7.22 9.34 -13.83
CA ASP A 160 -7.13 9.33 -12.35
C ASP A 160 -6.15 8.29 -11.81
N LEU A 161 -6.05 7.16 -12.51
CA LEU A 161 -5.16 6.05 -12.21
C LEU A 161 -4.60 5.49 -13.50
N ILE A 162 -3.30 5.26 -13.54
CA ILE A 162 -2.65 4.46 -14.58
C ILE A 162 -2.22 3.16 -13.92
N PHE A 163 -2.67 2.02 -14.43
CA PHE A 163 -2.17 0.71 -14.01
C PHE A 163 -1.79 -0.10 -15.23
N THR A 164 -0.52 -0.49 -15.31
CA THR A 164 0.01 -1.11 -16.52
C THR A 164 1.20 -2.02 -16.25
N SER A 165 1.58 -2.80 -17.27
CA SER A 165 2.74 -3.67 -17.29
C SER A 165 3.38 -3.57 -18.68
N PRO A 166 4.47 -2.81 -18.86
CA PRO A 166 5.15 -2.69 -20.15
C PRO A 166 5.55 -4.04 -20.75
N PRO A 167 5.65 -4.13 -22.08
CA PRO A 167 6.07 -5.36 -22.74
C PRO A 167 7.55 -5.65 -22.47
N TYR A 168 7.77 -6.79 -21.79
CA TYR A 168 9.02 -7.53 -21.66
C TYR A 168 9.83 -7.70 -22.96
N ASN A 169 9.12 -8.18 -24.00
CA ASN A 169 9.62 -9.21 -24.92
C ASN A 169 10.45 -8.73 -26.14
N PHE A 170 11.17 -7.62 -26.05
CA PHE A 170 12.11 -7.27 -27.12
C PHE A 170 13.31 -8.26 -27.10
N GLY A 171 13.58 -8.92 -28.23
CA GLY A 171 14.68 -9.88 -28.42
C GLY A 171 14.31 -11.33 -28.79
N LEU A 172 13.04 -11.67 -28.98
CA LEU A 172 12.63 -13.03 -29.42
C LEU A 172 12.61 -13.23 -30.95
N GLY A 173 12.93 -12.18 -31.72
CA GLY A 173 13.20 -12.26 -33.16
C GLY A 173 14.71 -12.18 -33.39
N TYR A 174 15.32 -13.29 -33.79
CA TYR A 174 16.71 -13.33 -34.24
C TYR A 174 16.85 -12.51 -35.53
N ASP A 175 17.39 -11.29 -35.42
CA ASP A 175 18.22 -10.70 -36.46
C ASP A 175 19.31 -9.85 -35.79
N ALA A 176 20.55 -10.21 -36.07
CA ALA A 176 21.76 -9.67 -35.45
C ALA A 176 22.09 -8.27 -35.97
N GLN A 177 21.24 -7.29 -35.64
CA GLN A 177 21.59 -5.87 -35.71
C GLN A 177 21.81 -5.36 -34.28
N GLU A 178 23.05 -4.92 -34.05
CA GLU A 178 23.65 -4.32 -32.84
C GLU A 178 22.70 -4.24 -31.62
N ASP A 179 22.81 -5.23 -30.72
CA ASP A 179 21.95 -5.39 -29.53
C ASP A 179 21.86 -4.14 -28.62
N SER A 180 22.85 -3.24 -28.67
CA SER A 180 22.84 -1.97 -27.94
C SER A 180 21.73 -1.03 -28.40
N ASP A 181 21.48 -0.96 -29.71
CA ASP A 181 20.48 -0.06 -30.28
C ASP A 181 19.07 -0.55 -29.93
N GLN A 182 18.89 -1.86 -29.77
CA GLN A 182 17.60 -2.46 -29.41
C GLN A 182 17.14 -2.06 -28.00
N TRP A 183 18.05 -2.12 -27.02
CA TRP A 183 17.74 -1.72 -25.65
C TRP A 183 17.48 -0.23 -25.51
N GLN A 184 18.31 0.59 -26.17
CA GLN A 184 18.15 2.03 -26.17
C GLN A 184 16.80 2.42 -26.80
N ASN A 185 16.49 1.89 -28.00
CA ASN A 185 15.22 2.14 -28.68
C ASN A 185 14.00 1.68 -27.85
N TYR A 186 14.11 0.55 -27.16
CA TYR A 186 13.05 0.08 -26.26
C TYR A 186 12.80 1.07 -25.12
N PHE A 187 13.85 1.48 -24.39
CA PHE A 187 13.69 2.41 -23.28
C PHE A 187 13.25 3.79 -23.76
N ASP A 188 13.77 4.27 -24.89
CA ASP A 188 13.37 5.56 -25.47
C ASP A 188 11.87 5.57 -25.80
N LYS A 189 11.37 4.50 -26.44
CA LYS A 189 9.94 4.38 -26.74
C LYS A 189 9.10 4.25 -25.46
N LEU A 190 9.53 3.43 -24.50
CA LEU A 190 8.83 3.29 -23.22
C LEU A 190 8.79 4.64 -22.48
N PHE A 191 9.89 5.38 -22.46
CA PHE A 191 9.99 6.66 -21.79
C PHE A 191 9.14 7.74 -22.44
N ALA A 192 9.05 7.78 -23.77
CA ALA A 192 8.11 8.66 -24.47
C ALA A 192 6.65 8.38 -24.06
N ILE A 193 6.26 7.10 -23.99
CA ILE A 193 4.92 6.70 -23.51
C ILE A 193 4.72 7.07 -22.03
N LEU A 194 5.73 6.88 -21.19
CA LEU A 194 5.64 7.25 -19.76
C LEU A 194 5.57 8.76 -19.55
N ASP A 195 6.21 9.57 -20.39
CA ASP A 195 6.10 11.02 -20.35
C ASP A 195 4.68 11.48 -20.71
N GLU A 196 4.07 10.86 -21.72
CA GLU A 196 2.66 11.06 -22.03
C GLU A 196 1.75 10.59 -20.90
N CYS A 197 2.05 9.47 -20.25
CA CYS A 197 1.33 9.00 -19.05
C CYS A 197 1.40 10.03 -17.92
N VAL A 198 2.57 10.63 -17.68
CA VAL A 198 2.74 11.70 -16.68
C VAL A 198 1.90 12.92 -17.05
N ARG A 199 1.88 13.31 -18.33
CA ARG A 199 1.10 14.45 -18.84
C ARG A 199 -0.40 14.27 -18.61
N VAL A 200 -0.96 13.14 -19.03
CA VAL A 200 -2.41 12.87 -18.93
C VAL A 200 -2.88 12.54 -17.51
N LEU A 201 -1.99 12.13 -16.61
CA LEU A 201 -2.35 11.84 -15.22
C LEU A 201 -2.75 13.12 -14.48
N LYS A 202 -3.89 13.13 -13.78
CA LYS A 202 -4.34 14.26 -12.96
C LYS A 202 -3.38 14.57 -11.81
N HIS A 203 -3.38 15.82 -11.35
CA HIS A 203 -2.76 16.18 -10.08
C HIS A 203 -3.40 15.37 -8.93
N GLY A 204 -2.58 14.74 -8.09
CA GLY A 204 -3.04 13.78 -7.08
C GLY A 204 -3.44 12.40 -7.64
N GLY A 205 -3.31 12.18 -8.96
CA GLY A 205 -3.47 10.88 -9.60
C GLY A 205 -2.35 9.90 -9.23
N ARG A 206 -2.55 8.61 -9.56
CA ARG A 206 -1.60 7.54 -9.28
C ARG A 206 -1.14 6.85 -10.56
N LEU A 207 0.16 6.59 -10.66
CA LEU A 207 0.74 5.70 -11.67
C LEU A 207 1.28 4.47 -10.94
N ALA A 208 0.64 3.33 -11.15
CA ALA A 208 1.06 2.04 -10.68
C ALA A 208 1.60 1.22 -11.86
N ILE A 209 2.84 0.77 -11.77
CA ILE A 209 3.50 0.06 -12.88
C ILE A 209 4.07 -1.26 -12.37
N ASN A 210 3.65 -2.36 -12.99
CA ASN A 210 4.16 -3.69 -12.72
C ASN A 210 5.46 -3.92 -13.49
N ILE A 211 6.55 -4.23 -12.79
CA ILE A 211 7.89 -4.35 -13.34
C ILE A 211 8.63 -5.56 -12.75
N GLN A 212 9.27 -6.34 -13.63
CA GLN A 212 10.16 -7.43 -13.20
C GLN A 212 11.47 -6.87 -12.62
N PRO A 213 12.08 -7.50 -11.58
CA PRO A 213 13.31 -6.99 -10.97
C PRO A 213 14.48 -6.87 -11.95
N LEU A 214 14.60 -7.83 -12.86
CA LEU A 214 15.62 -7.92 -13.89
C LEU A 214 14.97 -8.35 -15.20
N TYR A 215 15.59 -7.97 -16.32
CA TYR A 215 15.27 -8.49 -17.64
C TYR A 215 16.55 -8.88 -18.40
N SER A 216 16.46 -9.91 -19.26
CA SER A 216 17.58 -10.49 -20.05
C SER A 216 18.88 -10.63 -19.23
N ASP A 217 20.02 -10.29 -19.83
CA ASP A 217 21.39 -10.28 -19.31
C ASP A 217 21.61 -9.31 -18.13
N TYR A 218 20.85 -9.48 -17.05
CA TYR A 218 20.98 -8.72 -15.80
C TYR A 218 20.66 -7.22 -15.93
N ILE A 219 19.83 -6.80 -16.88
CA ILE A 219 19.40 -5.41 -17.02
C ILE A 219 18.43 -5.06 -15.87
N PRO A 220 18.74 -4.04 -15.03
CA PRO A 220 17.94 -3.67 -13.88
C PRO A 220 16.75 -2.77 -14.25
N SER A 221 15.82 -3.31 -15.04
CA SER A 221 14.66 -2.59 -15.59
C SER A 221 13.86 -1.84 -14.52
N HIS A 222 13.62 -2.45 -13.36
CA HIS A 222 12.99 -1.82 -12.19
C HIS A 222 13.68 -0.49 -11.82
N HIS A 223 14.99 -0.50 -11.59
CA HIS A 223 15.72 0.72 -11.21
C HIS A 223 15.74 1.78 -12.31
N ILE A 224 15.84 1.37 -13.58
CA ILE A 224 15.88 2.27 -14.73
C ILE A 224 14.55 3.02 -14.87
N ILE A 225 13.43 2.30 -14.80
CA ILE A 225 12.09 2.88 -14.91
C ILE A 225 11.77 3.74 -13.68
N SER A 226 12.12 3.27 -12.48
CA SER A 226 11.93 4.03 -11.23
C SER A 226 12.64 5.39 -11.29
N LYS A 227 13.90 5.38 -11.74
CA LYS A 227 14.69 6.59 -11.92
C LYS A 227 14.04 7.55 -12.90
N LYS A 228 13.59 7.07 -14.07
CA LYS A 228 12.92 7.90 -15.08
C LYS A 228 11.67 8.59 -14.52
N LEU A 229 10.81 7.87 -13.81
CA LEU A 229 9.58 8.44 -13.26
C LEU A 229 9.85 9.48 -12.15
N MET A 230 10.92 9.28 -11.36
CA MET A 230 11.40 10.27 -10.40
C MET A 230 12.00 11.52 -11.09
N GLU A 231 12.69 11.33 -12.23
CA GLU A 231 13.22 12.43 -13.06
C GLU A 231 12.08 13.25 -13.68
N SER A 232 10.98 12.60 -14.09
CA SER A 232 9.71 13.25 -14.47
C SER A 232 8.95 13.86 -13.27
N LYS A 233 9.61 14.02 -12.12
CA LYS A 233 9.14 14.71 -10.90
C LYS A 233 7.93 14.09 -10.21
N LEU A 234 7.56 12.85 -10.54
CA LEU A 234 6.56 12.14 -9.77
C LEU A 234 7.10 11.77 -8.39
N ILE A 235 6.25 11.87 -7.37
CA ILE A 235 6.59 11.44 -6.01
C ILE A 235 6.54 9.92 -5.96
N TRP A 236 7.66 9.27 -5.63
CA TRP A 236 7.69 7.83 -5.35
C TRP A 236 6.99 7.56 -4.02
N LYS A 237 5.85 6.86 -4.07
CA LYS A 237 5.04 6.54 -2.88
C LYS A 237 5.53 5.28 -2.18
N GLY A 238 6.05 4.33 -2.95
CA GLY A 238 6.53 3.05 -2.48
C GLY A 238 6.35 1.96 -3.53
N GLU A 239 6.76 0.75 -3.16
CA GLU A 239 6.71 -0.44 -3.99
C GLU A 239 5.96 -1.57 -3.27
N ILE A 240 5.31 -2.43 -4.05
CA ILE A 240 4.62 -3.63 -3.58
C ILE A 240 5.29 -4.83 -4.21
N LEU A 241 5.72 -5.78 -3.38
CA LEU A 241 6.27 -7.05 -3.84
C LEU A 241 5.13 -8.02 -4.16
N TRP A 242 4.93 -8.32 -5.44
CA TRP A 242 3.99 -9.34 -5.90
C TRP A 242 4.69 -10.70 -6.02
N GLU A 243 4.49 -11.57 -5.04
CA GLU A 243 4.96 -12.95 -5.03
C GLU A 243 4.05 -13.84 -5.88
N LYS A 244 4.62 -14.42 -6.95
CA LYS A 244 3.93 -15.23 -7.95
C LYS A 244 3.79 -16.70 -7.53
N ASN A 245 4.38 -17.11 -6.41
CA ASN A 245 4.38 -18.50 -5.92
C ASN A 245 4.90 -19.52 -6.96
N ASN A 246 5.69 -19.09 -7.95
CA ASN A 246 6.22 -19.97 -8.99
C ASN A 246 7.56 -20.59 -8.54
N TYR A 247 7.48 -21.52 -7.61
CA TYR A 247 8.67 -22.18 -7.05
C TYR A 247 9.22 -23.30 -7.95
N ASN A 248 8.44 -23.77 -8.95
CA ASN A 248 8.73 -24.95 -9.81
C ASN A 248 9.72 -24.71 -10.98
N CYS A 249 10.70 -23.84 -10.81
CA CYS A 249 11.73 -23.63 -11.84
C CYS A 249 12.90 -24.59 -11.59
N LYS A 250 12.89 -25.75 -12.26
CA LYS A 250 13.96 -26.75 -12.29
C LYS A 250 15.04 -26.42 -13.35
N TYR A 251 15.51 -25.17 -13.39
CA TYR A 251 16.64 -24.81 -14.27
C TYR A 251 17.93 -24.90 -13.47
N THR A 252 18.67 -25.98 -13.67
CA THR A 252 20.10 -25.99 -13.35
C THR A 252 20.75 -25.01 -14.32
N ALA A 253 21.18 -23.84 -13.83
CA ALA A 253 22.01 -22.95 -14.63
C ALA A 253 23.27 -23.74 -15.01
N TRP A 254 23.35 -24.17 -16.28
CA TRP A 254 24.39 -25.08 -16.78
C TRP A 254 25.80 -24.45 -16.78
N GLY A 255 25.97 -23.20 -16.33
CA GLY A 255 27.25 -22.48 -16.31
C GLY A 255 27.80 -22.08 -14.93
N SER A 256 27.08 -22.32 -13.83
CA SER A 256 27.54 -21.90 -12.48
C SER A 256 26.97 -22.73 -11.34
N TRP A 257 26.47 -23.93 -11.62
CA TRP A 257 25.95 -24.83 -10.59
C TRP A 257 26.99 -25.07 -9.47
N LYS A 258 26.63 -24.66 -8.24
CA LYS A 258 27.51 -24.71 -7.06
C LYS A 258 28.85 -23.96 -7.22
N SER A 259 28.90 -22.97 -8.11
CA SER A 259 30.06 -22.10 -8.28
C SER A 259 29.73 -20.67 -7.85
N PRO A 260 30.60 -19.99 -7.09
CA PRO A 260 30.46 -18.57 -6.83
C PRO A 260 30.82 -17.71 -8.06
N SER A 261 31.24 -18.31 -9.18
CA SER A 261 31.68 -17.57 -10.38
C SER A 261 30.59 -16.69 -10.99
N ASN A 262 29.34 -17.17 -11.03
CA ASN A 262 28.20 -16.39 -11.51
C ASN A 262 26.85 -17.04 -11.10
N PRO A 263 26.50 -17.09 -9.80
CA PRO A 263 25.23 -17.67 -9.37
C PRO A 263 24.05 -16.86 -9.91
N TYR A 264 23.10 -17.54 -10.58
CA TYR A 264 21.89 -16.89 -11.06
C TYR A 264 20.90 -16.64 -9.91
N LEU A 265 20.51 -15.39 -9.70
CA LEU A 265 19.52 -15.01 -8.69
C LEU A 265 18.11 -15.21 -9.24
N LYS A 266 17.32 -16.04 -8.56
CA LYS A 266 15.94 -16.35 -8.95
C LYS A 266 14.97 -15.46 -8.21
N TYR A 267 14.32 -14.57 -8.94
CA TYR A 267 13.22 -13.75 -8.43
C TYR A 267 11.90 -14.50 -8.61
N THR A 268 11.19 -14.77 -7.52
CA THR A 268 9.83 -15.34 -7.55
C THR A 268 8.74 -14.27 -7.56
N TRP A 269 9.15 -13.01 -7.58
CA TRP A 269 8.26 -11.85 -7.48
C TRP A 269 8.52 -10.81 -8.56
N GLU A 270 7.55 -9.91 -8.70
CA GLU A 270 7.62 -8.66 -9.45
C GLU A 270 7.32 -7.49 -8.51
N PHE A 271 7.59 -6.28 -8.97
CA PHE A 271 7.33 -5.06 -8.22
C PHE A 271 6.17 -4.30 -8.86
N ILE A 272 5.23 -3.83 -8.05
CA ILE A 272 4.30 -2.78 -8.46
C ILE A 272 4.80 -1.50 -7.81
N GLU A 273 5.45 -0.66 -8.58
CA GLU A 273 5.87 0.66 -8.12
C GLU A 273 4.72 1.65 -8.24
N VAL A 274 4.53 2.48 -7.22
CA VAL A 274 3.44 3.45 -7.14
C VAL A 274 3.99 4.86 -7.05
N PHE A 275 3.56 5.72 -7.96
CA PHE A 275 3.94 7.11 -8.07
C PHE A 275 2.73 8.03 -7.95
N CYS A 276 2.96 9.26 -7.49
CA CYS A 276 1.95 10.29 -7.28
C CYS A 276 2.34 11.58 -8.01
N LYS A 277 1.43 12.17 -8.79
CA LYS A 277 1.68 13.46 -9.46
C LYS A 277 1.38 14.63 -8.53
N GLY A 278 2.39 15.46 -8.24
CA GLY A 278 2.31 16.69 -7.44
C GLY A 278 2.01 16.54 -5.94
N THR A 279 1.08 15.66 -5.55
CA THR A 279 0.69 15.46 -4.14
C THR A 279 0.43 14.00 -3.77
N LEU A 280 0.78 13.64 -2.53
CA LEU A 280 0.50 12.34 -1.92
C LEU A 280 -0.98 12.14 -1.55
N GLN A 281 -1.75 13.22 -1.49
CA GLN A 281 -3.20 13.15 -1.27
C GLN A 281 -3.88 12.90 -2.62
N LYS A 282 -5.00 12.18 -2.61
CA LYS A 282 -5.85 12.05 -3.79
C LYS A 282 -7.20 12.64 -3.42
N ALA A 283 -7.64 13.63 -4.18
CA ALA A 283 -8.96 14.20 -4.01
C ALA A 283 -10.03 13.19 -4.48
N GLY A 284 -11.18 13.19 -3.81
CA GLY A 284 -12.30 12.32 -4.14
C GLY A 284 -13.32 12.29 -3.01
N ASN A 285 -14.51 11.81 -3.32
CA ASN A 285 -15.56 11.64 -2.34
C ASN A 285 -15.34 10.34 -1.56
N ARG A 286 -15.47 10.40 -0.24
CA ARG A 286 -15.24 9.25 0.64
C ARG A 286 -16.29 8.16 0.43
N ASP A 287 -17.50 8.50 0.03
CA ASP A 287 -18.58 7.54 -0.23
C ASP A 287 -18.31 6.68 -1.48
N ASP A 288 -17.44 7.15 -2.36
CA ASP A 288 -17.00 6.43 -3.56
C ASP A 288 -15.80 5.50 -3.29
N ALA A 289 -15.31 5.45 -2.05
CA ALA A 289 -14.30 4.48 -1.62
C ALA A 289 -14.96 3.14 -1.28
N ASP A 290 -14.72 2.13 -2.11
CA ASP A 290 -15.40 0.83 -2.06
C ASP A 290 -14.53 -0.31 -1.51
N ILE A 291 -13.37 0.01 -0.95
CA ILE A 291 -12.49 -0.97 -0.29
C ILE A 291 -13.00 -1.28 1.12
N SER A 292 -13.04 -2.57 1.49
CA SER A 292 -13.41 -2.99 2.84
C SER A 292 -12.28 -2.69 3.85
N ALA A 293 -12.63 -2.52 5.13
CA ALA A 293 -11.63 -2.27 6.17
C ALA A 293 -10.61 -3.41 6.33
N ASP A 294 -11.04 -4.65 6.13
CA ASP A 294 -10.17 -5.83 6.23
C ASP A 294 -9.25 -5.97 5.02
N ASP A 295 -9.78 -5.73 3.81
CA ASP A 295 -8.98 -5.67 2.60
C ASP A 295 -7.94 -4.56 2.68
N PHE A 296 -8.34 -3.36 3.13
CA PHE A 296 -7.42 -2.24 3.30
C PHE A 296 -6.25 -2.61 4.20
N LYS A 297 -6.51 -3.14 5.41
CA LYS A 297 -5.45 -3.57 6.35
C LYS A 297 -4.54 -4.63 5.75
N LYS A 298 -5.09 -5.54 4.95
CA LYS A 298 -4.35 -6.63 4.30
C LYS A 298 -3.48 -6.12 3.15
N TRP A 299 -3.99 -5.22 2.32
CA TRP A 299 -3.32 -4.84 1.07
C TRP A 299 -2.35 -3.67 1.23
N VAL A 300 -2.45 -2.87 2.31
CA VAL A 300 -1.40 -1.88 2.64
C VAL A 300 -0.09 -2.52 3.12
N VAL A 301 -0.10 -3.83 3.40
CA VAL A 301 1.14 -4.59 3.55
C VAL A 301 1.76 -4.78 2.16
N GLY A 302 2.92 -4.18 1.92
CA GLY A 302 3.64 -4.16 0.64
C GLY A 302 4.17 -5.51 0.13
N LYS A 303 3.58 -6.64 0.55
CA LYS A 303 3.86 -7.99 0.05
C LYS A 303 2.56 -8.70 -0.26
N TRP A 304 2.30 -8.95 -1.54
CA TRP A 304 1.10 -9.63 -2.02
C TRP A 304 1.45 -10.99 -2.61
N SER A 305 0.94 -12.05 -2.01
CA SER A 305 1.02 -13.40 -2.60
C SER A 305 -0.23 -13.65 -3.44
N ILE A 306 -0.07 -13.64 -4.76
CA ILE A 306 -1.15 -13.85 -5.73
C ILE A 306 -0.59 -14.73 -6.85
N ALA A 307 -1.20 -15.88 -7.12
CA ALA A 307 -0.76 -16.76 -8.19
C ALA A 307 -0.96 -16.12 -9.58
N PRO A 308 -0.07 -16.34 -10.56
CA PRO A 308 -0.22 -15.90 -11.94
C PRO A 308 -1.52 -16.38 -12.58
N GLU A 309 -1.91 -15.68 -13.65
CA GLU A 309 -3.07 -16.06 -14.44
C GLU A 309 -2.86 -17.45 -15.05
N LYS A 310 -3.83 -18.35 -14.87
CA LYS A 310 -3.75 -19.73 -15.38
C LYS A 310 -4.30 -19.84 -16.80
N ASN A 311 -5.14 -18.90 -17.19
CA ASN A 311 -5.82 -18.90 -18.48
C ASN A 311 -5.02 -18.22 -19.62
N MET A 312 -3.70 -18.03 -19.47
CA MET A 312 -2.83 -17.43 -20.50
C MET A 312 -2.99 -18.11 -21.89
N LYS A 313 -3.16 -19.44 -21.92
CA LYS A 313 -3.40 -20.19 -23.15
C LYS A 313 -4.78 -19.93 -23.78
N ALA A 314 -5.80 -19.72 -22.96
CA ALA A 314 -7.16 -19.46 -23.43
C ALA A 314 -7.28 -18.05 -24.05
N PHE A 315 -6.49 -17.10 -23.56
CA PHE A 315 -6.44 -15.73 -24.08
C PHE A 315 -5.37 -15.52 -25.17
N GLU A 316 -4.66 -16.58 -25.56
CA GLU A 316 -3.53 -16.55 -26.51
C GLU A 316 -2.53 -15.41 -26.22
N HIS A 317 -2.35 -15.08 -24.94
CA HIS A 317 -1.49 -13.99 -24.49
C HIS A 317 -0.48 -14.52 -23.45
N PRO A 318 0.84 -14.37 -23.69
CA PRO A 318 1.86 -15.05 -22.90
C PRO A 318 2.07 -14.46 -21.51
N ALA A 319 1.65 -13.21 -21.28
CA ALA A 319 1.99 -12.45 -20.07
C ALA A 319 0.80 -11.64 -19.53
N VAL A 320 -0.26 -12.34 -19.08
CA VAL A 320 -1.44 -11.70 -18.45
C VAL A 320 -1.26 -11.69 -16.94
N PHE A 321 -1.36 -10.53 -16.28
CA PHE A 321 -1.44 -10.50 -14.83
C PHE A 321 -2.87 -10.84 -14.33
N PRO A 322 -3.01 -11.39 -13.11
CA PRO A 322 -4.31 -11.81 -12.57
C PRO A 322 -5.28 -10.65 -12.32
N GLU A 323 -6.59 -10.88 -12.48
CA GLU A 323 -7.63 -9.89 -12.13
C GLU A 323 -7.58 -9.45 -10.66
N GLU A 324 -7.23 -10.33 -9.73
CA GLU A 324 -7.06 -9.99 -8.30
C GLU A 324 -5.94 -8.96 -8.08
N LEU A 325 -4.89 -8.97 -8.93
CA LEU A 325 -3.83 -7.96 -8.85
C LEU A 325 -4.37 -6.58 -9.21
N ALA A 326 -5.06 -6.49 -10.35
CA ALA A 326 -5.70 -5.26 -10.81
C ALA A 326 -6.74 -4.76 -9.81
N ARG A 327 -7.54 -5.66 -9.23
CA ARG A 327 -8.57 -5.31 -8.25
C ARG A 327 -7.98 -4.58 -7.05
N ARG A 328 -6.88 -5.10 -6.49
CA ARG A 328 -6.22 -4.46 -5.33
C ARG A 328 -5.68 -3.08 -5.68
N VAL A 329 -5.00 -2.95 -6.83
CA VAL A 329 -4.45 -1.67 -7.27
C VAL A 329 -5.57 -0.65 -7.48
N ILE A 330 -6.62 -1.02 -8.22
CA ILE A 330 -7.73 -0.12 -8.54
C ILE A 330 -8.45 0.33 -7.26
N GLN A 331 -8.78 -0.59 -6.34
CA GLN A 331 -9.49 -0.22 -5.11
C GLN A 331 -8.62 0.54 -4.09
N LEU A 332 -7.29 0.36 -4.08
CA LEU A 332 -6.39 1.12 -3.20
C LEU A 332 -6.12 2.54 -3.69
N PHE A 333 -6.13 2.74 -5.02
CA PHE A 333 -5.58 3.95 -5.64
C PHE A 333 -6.59 4.73 -6.50
N SER A 334 -7.85 4.30 -6.57
CA SER A 334 -8.95 5.01 -7.25
C SER A 334 -10.27 4.96 -6.49
N PHE A 335 -11.10 5.98 -6.68
CA PHE A 335 -12.50 6.00 -6.25
C PHE A 335 -13.41 5.42 -7.35
N LYS A 336 -14.66 5.07 -7.02
CA LYS A 336 -15.67 4.80 -8.05
C LYS A 336 -15.87 6.04 -8.93
N GLY A 337 -16.13 5.82 -10.22
CA GLY A 337 -16.25 6.89 -11.22
C GLY A 337 -14.91 7.42 -11.78
N ASP A 338 -13.78 7.18 -11.10
CA ASP A 338 -12.45 7.53 -11.62
C ASP A 338 -12.18 6.83 -12.97
N THR A 339 -11.32 7.43 -13.81
CA THR A 339 -10.88 6.81 -15.06
C THR A 339 -9.52 6.13 -14.93
N VAL A 340 -9.47 4.84 -15.29
CA VAL A 340 -8.26 4.00 -15.27
C VAL A 340 -7.68 3.85 -16.68
N LEU A 341 -6.42 4.21 -16.86
CA LEU A 341 -5.69 4.04 -18.12
C LEU A 341 -4.70 2.87 -18.04
N ASP A 342 -4.66 2.08 -19.12
CA ASP A 342 -3.63 1.08 -19.37
C ASP A 342 -3.07 1.26 -20.81
N PRO A 343 -1.88 1.85 -20.98
CA PRO A 343 -1.26 2.05 -22.29
C PRO A 343 -0.66 0.77 -22.88
N PHE A 344 -0.69 -0.35 -22.17
CA PHE A 344 -0.20 -1.65 -22.63
C PHE A 344 -1.23 -2.73 -22.28
N VAL A 345 -2.48 -2.52 -22.72
CA VAL A 345 -3.64 -3.20 -22.15
C VAL A 345 -3.67 -4.72 -22.42
N GLY A 346 -2.97 -5.18 -23.47
CA GLY A 346 -3.00 -6.57 -23.89
C GLY A 346 -4.45 -7.06 -24.03
N VAL A 347 -4.77 -8.17 -23.35
CA VAL A 347 -6.11 -8.78 -23.38
C VAL A 347 -7.11 -8.14 -22.41
N GLY A 348 -6.89 -6.91 -21.94
CA GLY A 348 -7.96 -6.13 -21.32
C GLY A 348 -8.10 -6.24 -19.79
N THR A 349 -7.21 -6.92 -19.07
CA THR A 349 -7.42 -7.23 -17.64
C THR A 349 -7.69 -5.97 -16.79
N THR A 350 -6.89 -4.91 -16.95
CA THR A 350 -7.11 -3.64 -16.22
C THR A 350 -8.48 -3.06 -16.50
N CYS A 351 -8.87 -2.98 -17.77
CA CYS A 351 -10.13 -2.39 -18.21
C CYS A 351 -11.35 -3.21 -17.77
N VAL A 352 -11.26 -4.54 -17.85
CA VAL A 352 -12.32 -5.46 -17.39
C VAL A 352 -12.56 -5.27 -15.89
N VAL A 353 -11.49 -5.22 -15.09
CA VAL A 353 -11.62 -5.05 -13.64
C VAL A 353 -12.08 -3.64 -13.28
N ALA A 354 -11.58 -2.60 -13.96
CA ALA A 354 -12.05 -1.23 -13.78
C ALA A 354 -13.57 -1.13 -14.00
N LYS A 355 -14.08 -1.72 -15.09
CA LYS A 355 -15.51 -1.77 -15.38
C LYS A 355 -16.30 -2.51 -14.30
N LYS A 356 -15.86 -3.71 -13.88
CA LYS A 356 -16.49 -4.50 -12.80
C LYS A 356 -16.60 -3.71 -11.49
N LEU A 357 -15.62 -2.85 -11.23
CA LEU A 357 -15.56 -2.03 -10.03
C LEU A 357 -16.26 -0.66 -10.18
N GLY A 358 -16.89 -0.37 -11.32
CA GLY A 358 -17.58 0.90 -11.54
C GLY A 358 -16.64 2.09 -11.77
N ARG A 359 -15.49 1.87 -12.40
CA ARG A 359 -14.58 2.91 -12.89
C ARG A 359 -14.70 3.05 -14.41
N GLY A 360 -14.42 4.25 -14.91
CA GLY A 360 -14.17 4.46 -16.32
C GLY A 360 -12.83 3.82 -16.74
N PHE A 361 -12.65 3.53 -18.02
CA PHE A 361 -11.39 2.97 -18.50
C PHE A 361 -10.97 3.45 -19.89
N LEU A 362 -9.68 3.40 -20.16
CA LEU A 362 -9.08 3.50 -21.49
C LEU A 362 -7.94 2.49 -21.59
N GLY A 363 -8.03 1.57 -22.55
CA GLY A 363 -6.98 0.61 -22.85
C GLY A 363 -6.40 0.83 -24.24
N ILE A 364 -5.09 0.75 -24.38
CA ILE A 364 -4.39 0.88 -25.66
C ILE A 364 -3.42 -0.29 -25.83
N ASP A 365 -3.43 -0.92 -27.01
CA ASP A 365 -2.46 -1.93 -27.40
C ASP A 365 -2.22 -1.86 -28.91
N ASN A 366 -1.02 -2.21 -29.37
CA ASN A 366 -0.70 -2.19 -30.80
C ASN A 366 -1.12 -3.47 -31.54
N SER A 367 -1.51 -4.52 -30.80
CA SER A 367 -1.99 -5.79 -31.33
C SER A 367 -3.51 -5.77 -31.46
N GLU A 368 -4.01 -5.77 -32.71
CA GLU A 368 -5.45 -5.86 -32.98
C GLU A 368 -6.06 -7.10 -32.34
N LYS A 369 -5.37 -8.24 -32.41
CA LYS A 369 -5.81 -9.51 -31.81
C LYS A 369 -6.03 -9.40 -30.29
N TYR A 370 -5.12 -8.71 -29.59
CA TYR A 370 -5.28 -8.49 -28.15
C TYR A 370 -6.42 -7.53 -27.85
N CYS A 371 -6.54 -6.47 -28.65
CA CYS A 371 -7.65 -5.53 -28.56
C CYS A 371 -9.01 -6.20 -28.79
N GLU A 372 -9.14 -7.06 -29.80
CA GLU A 372 -10.35 -7.86 -30.06
C GLU A 372 -10.71 -8.73 -28.86
N THR A 373 -9.73 -9.44 -28.31
CA THR A 373 -9.92 -10.28 -27.10
C THR A 373 -10.38 -9.43 -25.91
N ALA A 374 -9.77 -8.26 -25.70
CA ALA A 374 -10.12 -7.33 -24.64
C ALA A 374 -11.56 -6.80 -24.80
N ARG A 375 -11.98 -6.45 -26.02
CA ARG A 375 -13.36 -6.01 -26.34
C ARG A 375 -14.37 -7.13 -26.06
N SER A 376 -14.12 -8.35 -26.52
CA SER A 376 -14.98 -9.50 -26.24
C SER A 376 -15.15 -9.75 -24.74
N ARG A 377 -14.05 -9.72 -23.96
CA ARG A 377 -14.12 -9.85 -22.50
C ARG A 377 -14.95 -8.76 -21.83
N LEU A 378 -14.91 -7.52 -22.35
CA LEU A 378 -15.70 -6.40 -21.84
C LEU A 378 -17.19 -6.52 -22.19
N GLU A 379 -17.53 -7.07 -23.35
CA GLU A 379 -18.90 -7.35 -23.78
C GLU A 379 -19.57 -8.44 -22.95
N GLU A 380 -18.83 -9.50 -22.59
CA GLU A 380 -19.32 -10.54 -21.68
C GLU A 380 -19.76 -9.96 -20.33
N GLN A 381 -19.12 -8.88 -19.86
CA GLN A 381 -19.53 -8.17 -18.63
C GLN A 381 -20.79 -7.31 -18.77
N LEU A 382 -21.32 -7.09 -19.98
CA LEU A 382 -22.60 -6.40 -20.19
C LEU A 382 -23.80 -7.35 -20.10
N THR A 383 -23.54 -8.66 -20.19
CA THR A 383 -24.58 -9.69 -20.29
C THR A 383 -24.89 -10.35 -18.93
N LEU A 384 -24.14 -9.99 -17.89
CA LEU A 384 -24.29 -10.42 -16.49
C LEU A 384 -24.75 -9.24 -15.64
#